data_AF-X1MFA3-F1
#
_entry.id   AF-X1MFA3-F1
#
_cell.length_a   1.000
_cell.length_b   1.000
_cell.length_c   1.000
_cell.angle_alpha   90.00
_cell.angle_beta   90.00
_cell.angle_gamma   90.00
#
_symmetry.space_group_name_H-M   'P 1'
#
loop_
_entity.id
_entity.type
_entity.pdbx_description
1 polymer ?
#
loop_
_entity_poly.entity_id
_entity_poly.type
_entity_poly.pdbx_seq_one_letter_code
_entity_poly.pdbx_strand_id
1 'polypeptide(L)'
;TDFLGIEKLTAIGGAISALRKEVFLEAGGFDTHYMGADVEDFDLGHKIAKNHILLFNSKIQGKHYFPTLWKACKNFYKRSGQWSQLFMKRKRFDTGAASKRGGISSVVSGLLTLSFFVMLIWPYAMFHATEFSKFFFKI
;
A
#
# COMPACT_ATOMS: atom_id res chain seq x y z
N THR A 1 18.66 11.49 -6.83
CA THR A 1 17.91 12.76 -6.74
C THR A 1 18.82 13.86 -7.22
N ASP A 2 18.42 14.58 -8.25
CA ASP A 2 19.18 15.71 -8.77
C ASP A 2 19.17 16.85 -7.75
N PHE A 3 20.09 17.82 -7.86
CA PHE A 3 20.19 19.01 -7.00
C PHE A 3 18.86 19.79 -6.84
N LEU A 4 17.88 19.54 -7.71
CA LEU A 4 16.55 20.15 -7.70
C LEU A 4 15.50 19.40 -6.87
N GLY A 5 15.75 18.15 -6.46
CA GLY A 5 14.79 17.36 -5.67
C GLY A 5 13.58 16.86 -6.47
N ILE A 6 13.72 16.69 -7.79
CA ILE A 6 12.64 16.29 -8.69
C ILE A 6 12.74 14.80 -9.00
N GLU A 7 11.62 14.09 -8.92
CA GLU A 7 11.50 12.67 -9.26
C GLU A 7 10.28 12.40 -10.15
N LYS A 8 10.36 11.39 -11.02
CA LYS A 8 9.23 11.00 -11.87
C LYS A 8 8.27 10.07 -11.11
N LEU A 9 6.98 10.40 -11.15
CA LEU A 9 5.91 9.59 -10.56
C LEU A 9 5.11 8.82 -11.60
N THR A 10 4.46 7.75 -11.16
CA THR A 10 3.47 6.99 -11.94
C THR A 10 2.03 7.24 -11.50
N ALA A 11 1.84 7.79 -10.31
CA ALA A 11 0.54 8.09 -9.71
C ALA A 11 0.62 9.40 -8.90
N ILE A 12 -0.51 10.06 -8.71
CA ILE A 12 -0.62 11.28 -7.89
C ILE A 12 -1.35 10.97 -6.59
N GLY A 13 -1.04 11.72 -5.53
CA GLY A 13 -1.87 11.79 -4.33
C GLY A 13 -2.80 13.01 -4.40
N GLY A 14 -4.08 12.83 -4.08
CA GLY A 14 -5.09 13.87 -4.24
C GLY A 14 -4.95 15.08 -3.31
N ALA A 15 -4.32 14.91 -2.14
CA ALA A 15 -4.31 15.95 -1.11
C ALA A 15 -3.29 17.08 -1.33
N ILE A 16 -2.14 16.79 -1.94
CA ILE A 16 -1.04 17.75 -2.16
C ILE A 16 -0.49 17.51 -3.56
N SER A 17 -1.27 17.90 -4.57
CA SER A 17 -0.87 17.86 -5.97
C SER A 17 -1.46 19.06 -6.73
N ALA A 18 -0.79 19.46 -7.81
CA ALA A 18 -1.26 20.48 -8.71
C ALA A 18 -1.32 19.90 -10.12
N LEU A 19 -2.42 20.18 -10.82
CA LEU A 19 -2.67 19.67 -12.16
C LEU A 19 -3.21 20.79 -13.05
N ARG A 20 -2.74 20.85 -14.29
CA ARG A 20 -3.30 21.75 -15.30
C ARG A 20 -4.72 21.32 -15.63
N LYS A 21 -5.65 22.27 -15.74
CA LYS A 21 -7.07 21.99 -16.00
C LYS A 21 -7.25 21.19 -17.29
N GLU A 22 -6.49 21.51 -18.33
CA GLU A 22 -6.56 20.89 -19.64
C GLU A 22 -6.17 19.41 -19.56
N VAL A 23 -5.12 19.08 -18.80
CA VAL A 23 -4.66 17.70 -18.58
C VAL A 23 -5.67 16.89 -17.77
N PHE A 24 -6.33 17.51 -16.79
CA PHE A 24 -7.40 16.86 -16.02
C PHE A 24 -8.59 16.47 -16.92
N LEU A 25 -9.02 17.40 -17.77
CA LEU A 25 -10.14 17.18 -18.68
C LEU A 25 -9.78 16.16 -19.78
N GLU A 26 -8.57 16.22 -20.33
CA GLU A 26 -8.07 15.23 -21.31
C GLU A 26 -8.06 13.82 -20.72
N ALA A 27 -7.70 13.67 -19.45
CA ALA A 27 -7.70 12.38 -18.76
C ALA A 27 -9.10 11.85 -18.40
N GLY A 28 -10.16 12.62 -18.69
CA GLY A 28 -11.55 12.25 -18.40
C GLY A 28 -11.98 12.48 -16.95
N GLY A 29 -11.18 13.19 -16.16
CA GLY A 29 -11.47 13.48 -14.75
C GLY A 29 -11.45 12.25 -13.83
N PHE A 30 -11.97 12.43 -12.61
CA PHE A 30 -12.08 11.35 -11.63
C PHE A 30 -13.16 10.35 -12.02
N ASP A 31 -12.86 9.06 -11.85
CA ASP A 31 -13.85 8.00 -12.01
C ASP A 31 -14.78 7.96 -10.79
N THR A 32 -16.07 8.19 -11.01
CA THR A 32 -17.10 8.28 -9.98
C THR A 32 -17.58 6.91 -9.47
N HIS A 33 -17.15 5.81 -10.10
CA HIS A 33 -17.46 4.46 -9.62
C HIS A 33 -16.64 4.08 -8.38
N TYR A 34 -15.57 4.80 -8.07
CA TYR A 34 -14.83 4.60 -6.82
C TYR A 34 -15.68 5.04 -5.62
N MET A 35 -16.01 4.09 -4.75
CA MET A 35 -16.77 4.38 -3.52
C MET A 35 -15.89 5.02 -2.45
N GLY A 36 -16.00 6.34 -2.35
CA GLY A 36 -15.24 7.19 -1.41
C GLY A 36 -13.89 7.63 -1.98
N ALA A 37 -13.35 8.73 -1.43
CA ALA A 37 -12.08 9.32 -1.85
C ALA A 37 -10.88 8.53 -1.28
N ASP A 38 -10.39 7.55 -2.03
CA ASP A 38 -9.30 6.66 -1.62
C ASP A 38 -8.26 6.37 -2.70
N VAL A 39 -8.65 5.93 -3.91
CA VAL A 39 -7.71 5.50 -4.97
C VAL A 39 -8.02 6.08 -6.36
N GLU A 40 -9.03 6.92 -6.46
CA GLU A 40 -9.42 7.63 -7.69
C GLU A 40 -8.30 8.55 -8.18
N ASP A 41 -7.51 9.10 -7.26
CA ASP A 41 -6.31 9.88 -7.53
C ASP A 41 -5.20 9.03 -8.16
N PHE A 42 -5.01 7.79 -7.70
CA PHE A 42 -4.10 6.83 -8.34
C PHE A 42 -4.56 6.51 -9.76
N ASP A 43 -5.84 6.19 -9.96
CA ASP A 43 -6.38 5.88 -11.29
C ASP A 43 -6.25 7.07 -12.26
N LEU A 44 -6.61 8.27 -11.81
CA LEU A 44 -6.41 9.50 -12.58
C LEU A 44 -4.93 9.71 -12.92
N GLY A 45 -4.03 9.55 -11.95
CA GLY A 45 -2.59 9.62 -12.16
C GLY A 45 -2.11 8.61 -13.22
N HIS A 46 -2.61 7.38 -13.18
CA HIS A 46 -2.28 6.35 -14.17
C HIS A 46 -2.77 6.71 -15.57
N LYS A 47 -3.95 7.36 -15.71
CA LYS A 47 -4.48 7.87 -16.98
C LYS A 47 -3.61 9.00 -17.53
N ILE A 48 -3.27 9.97 -16.70
CA ILE A 48 -2.42 11.12 -17.07
C ILE A 48 -1.03 10.65 -17.49
N ALA A 49 -0.43 9.71 -16.74
CA ALA A 49 0.92 9.20 -17.00
C ALA A 49 1.09 8.46 -18.35
N LYS A 50 0.00 8.19 -19.08
CA LYS A 50 0.07 7.63 -20.44
C LYS A 50 0.60 8.63 -21.46
N ASN A 51 0.20 9.90 -21.33
CA ASN A 51 0.49 10.95 -22.31
C ASN A 51 1.30 12.12 -21.72
N HIS A 52 1.33 12.24 -20.39
CA HIS A 52 1.96 13.34 -19.67
C HIS A 52 2.96 12.85 -18.64
N ILE A 53 3.83 13.74 -18.18
CA ILE A 53 4.78 13.45 -17.09
C ILE A 53 4.20 13.89 -15.75
N LEU A 54 4.38 13.04 -14.73
CA LEU A 54 4.09 13.37 -13.34
C LEU A 54 5.42 13.58 -12.62
N LEU A 55 5.55 14.70 -11.92
CA LEU A 55 6.78 15.08 -11.21
C LEU A 55 6.48 15.30 -9.72
N PHE A 56 7.29 14.66 -8.88
CA PHE A 56 7.38 14.93 -7.46
C PHE A 56 8.49 15.94 -7.22
N ASN A 57 8.25 16.95 -6.39
CA ASN A 57 9.28 17.87 -5.93
C ASN A 57 9.36 17.83 -4.41
N SER A 58 10.44 17.28 -3.86
CA SER A 58 10.61 17.09 -2.41
C SER A 58 10.70 18.40 -1.62
N LYS A 59 10.92 19.53 -2.30
CA LYS A 59 10.92 20.87 -1.69
C LYS A 59 9.51 21.42 -1.49
N ILE A 60 8.50 20.89 -2.19
CA ILE A 60 7.10 21.28 -2.02
C ILE A 60 6.47 20.36 -0.99
N GLN A 61 6.17 20.91 0.19
CA GLN A 61 5.63 20.16 1.31
C GLN A 61 4.32 20.76 1.78
N GLY A 62 3.36 19.90 2.10
CA GLY A 62 2.11 20.27 2.75
C GLY A 62 1.88 19.41 3.98
N LYS A 63 1.10 19.92 4.94
CA LYS A 63 0.71 19.15 6.12
C LYS A 63 -0.65 18.52 5.87
N HIS A 64 -0.74 17.21 6.15
CA HIS A 64 -2.00 16.48 6.11
C HIS A 64 -2.37 16.04 7.53
N TYR A 65 -3.59 16.32 7.95
CA TYR A 65 -4.09 15.83 9.24
C TYR A 65 -4.52 14.37 9.10
N PHE A 66 -3.84 13.48 9.81
CA PHE A 66 -4.19 12.06 9.84
C PHE A 66 -5.21 11.77 10.96
N PRO A 67 -6.15 10.86 10.73
CA PRO A 67 -7.11 10.48 11.74
C PRO A 67 -6.46 9.66 12.86
N THR A 68 -7.24 9.33 13.90
CA THR A 68 -6.81 8.42 14.99
C THR A 68 -6.32 7.07 14.45
N LEU A 69 -5.48 6.38 15.22
CA LEU A 69 -4.87 5.10 14.83
C LEU A 69 -5.88 4.09 14.28
N TRP A 70 -7.00 3.88 14.98
CA TRP A 70 -8.03 2.93 14.54
C TRP A 70 -8.65 3.29 13.19
N LYS A 71 -8.98 4.57 13.00
CA LYS A 71 -9.54 5.06 11.74
C LYS A 71 -8.49 5.00 10.62
N ALA A 72 -7.23 5.29 10.93
CA ALA A 72 -6.13 5.13 9.98
C ALA A 72 -5.97 3.67 9.54
N CYS A 73 -5.97 2.71 10.48
CA CYS A 73 -5.92 1.28 10.17
C CYS A 73 -7.09 0.84 9.28
N LYS A 74 -8.33 1.25 9.61
CA LYS A 74 -9.52 0.93 8.83
C LYS A 74 -9.42 1.48 7.40
N ASN A 75 -8.99 2.73 7.25
CA ASN A 75 -8.80 3.36 5.95
C ASN A 75 -7.71 2.66 5.15
N PHE A 76 -6.58 2.33 5.79
CA PHE A 76 -5.47 1.65 5.14
C PHE A 76 -5.87 0.25 4.65
N TYR A 77 -6.60 -0.52 5.47
CA TYR A 77 -7.10 -1.83 5.08
C TYR A 77 -8.02 -1.76 3.85
N LYS A 78 -9.00 -0.84 3.86
CA LYS A 78 -9.90 -0.60 2.72
C LYS A 78 -9.09 -0.24 1.47
N ARG A 79 -8.15 0.71 1.60
CA ARG A 79 -7.32 1.20 0.51
C ARG A 79 -6.38 0.13 -0.05
N SER A 80 -5.80 -0.72 0.79
CA SER A 80 -4.98 -1.85 0.34
C SER A 80 -5.76 -2.78 -0.59
N GLY A 81 -7.03 -3.07 -0.29
CA GLY A 81 -7.89 -3.86 -1.17
C GLY A 81 -8.11 -3.18 -2.54
N GLN A 82 -8.33 -1.88 -2.56
CA GLN A 82 -8.50 -1.11 -3.79
C GLN A 82 -7.21 -1.01 -4.61
N TRP A 83 -6.05 -0.82 -3.96
CA TRP A 83 -4.75 -0.89 -4.63
C TRP A 83 -4.47 -2.28 -5.21
N SER A 84 -4.86 -3.36 -4.52
CA SER A 84 -4.77 -4.71 -5.10
C SER A 84 -5.61 -4.82 -6.38
N GLN A 85 -6.82 -4.27 -6.42
CA GLN A 85 -7.64 -4.27 -7.64
C GLN A 85 -6.98 -3.48 -8.78
N LEU A 86 -6.42 -2.29 -8.51
CA LEU A 86 -5.66 -1.51 -9.48
C LEU A 86 -4.43 -2.27 -9.98
N PHE A 87 -3.70 -2.92 -9.07
CA PHE A 87 -2.56 -3.76 -9.42
C PHE A 87 -2.99 -4.92 -10.32
N MET A 88 -4.11 -5.60 -10.03
CA MET A 88 -4.59 -6.70 -10.87
C MET A 88 -4.93 -6.25 -12.30
N LYS A 89 -5.45 -5.02 -12.46
CA LYS A 89 -5.71 -4.41 -13.78
C LYS A 89 -4.41 -4.07 -14.53
N ARG A 90 -3.43 -3.44 -13.86
CA ARG A 90 -2.21 -2.92 -14.52
C ARG A 90 -1.02 -3.89 -14.53
N LYS A 91 -0.98 -4.83 -13.59
CA LYS A 91 0.11 -5.77 -13.29
C LYS A 91 1.48 -5.08 -13.14
N ARG A 92 1.48 -3.87 -12.59
CA ARG A 92 2.65 -3.01 -12.42
C ARG A 92 2.57 -2.28 -11.09
N PHE A 93 3.72 -2.15 -10.42
CA PHE A 93 3.87 -1.35 -9.21
C PHE A 93 4.05 0.12 -9.54
N ASP A 94 3.66 0.99 -8.62
CA ASP A 94 3.88 2.43 -8.73
C ASP A 94 5.23 2.85 -8.14
N THR A 95 5.69 4.06 -8.44
CA THR A 95 6.95 4.59 -7.87
C THR A 95 6.78 5.17 -6.46
N GLY A 96 5.53 5.43 -6.02
CA GLY A 96 5.21 6.01 -4.72
C GLY A 96 4.67 4.99 -3.69
N ALA A 97 3.47 5.25 -3.16
CA ALA A 97 2.90 4.51 -2.04
C ALA A 97 2.69 3.00 -2.31
N ALA A 98 2.30 2.63 -3.53
CA ALA A 98 2.10 1.24 -3.95
C ALA A 98 3.33 0.67 -4.69
N SER A 99 4.52 0.88 -4.13
CA SER A 99 5.78 0.46 -4.76
C SER A 99 6.15 -1.00 -4.56
N LYS A 100 6.97 -1.53 -5.47
CA LYS A 100 7.52 -2.90 -5.39
C LYS A 100 8.26 -3.12 -4.07
N ARG A 101 9.07 -2.14 -3.64
CA ARG A 101 9.79 -2.18 -2.37
C ARG A 101 8.81 -2.26 -1.20
N GLY A 102 7.79 -1.39 -1.18
CA GLY A 102 6.73 -1.42 -0.18
C GLY A 102 6.04 -2.78 -0.12
N GLY A 103 5.66 -3.34 -1.27
CA GLY A 103 5.04 -4.67 -1.36
C GLY A 103 5.92 -5.80 -0.80
N ILE A 104 7.21 -5.84 -1.16
CA ILE A 104 8.15 -6.82 -0.61
C ILE A 104 8.28 -6.66 0.90
N SER A 105 8.45 -5.42 1.39
CA SER A 105 8.52 -5.14 2.82
C SER A 105 7.27 -5.62 3.56
N SER A 106 6.07 -5.38 3.03
CA SER A 106 4.82 -5.85 3.63
C SER A 106 4.74 -7.38 3.73
N VAL A 107 5.15 -8.10 2.68
CA VAL A 107 5.17 -9.58 2.69
C VAL A 107 6.16 -10.09 3.73
N VAL A 108 7.39 -9.58 3.74
CA VAL A 108 8.43 -9.98 4.69
C VAL A 108 7.98 -9.70 6.13
N SER A 109 7.44 -8.51 6.40
CA SER A 109 6.91 -8.17 7.72
C SER A 109 5.79 -9.12 8.14
N GLY A 110 4.85 -9.44 7.24
CA GLY A 110 3.77 -10.39 7.53
C GLY A 110 4.28 -11.80 7.88
N LEU A 111 5.26 -12.31 7.12
CA LEU A 111 5.89 -13.60 7.39
C LEU A 111 6.63 -13.61 8.72
N LEU A 112 7.39 -12.55 9.03
CA LEU A 112 8.11 -12.44 10.30
C LEU A 112 7.15 -12.35 11.49
N THR A 113 6.06 -11.60 11.36
CA THR A 113 5.01 -11.53 12.39
C THR A 113 4.35 -12.89 12.60
N LEU A 114 4.04 -13.62 11.52
CA LEU A 114 3.49 -14.97 11.65
C LEU A 114 4.48 -15.93 12.32
N SER A 115 5.75 -15.92 11.90
CA SER A 115 6.81 -16.73 12.50
C SER A 115 6.99 -16.45 13.99
N PHE A 116 6.90 -15.18 14.41
CA PHE A 116 6.93 -14.80 15.82
C PHE A 116 5.81 -15.48 16.62
N PHE A 117 4.58 -15.47 16.13
CA PHE A 117 3.46 -16.15 16.81
C PHE A 117 3.61 -17.67 16.81
N VAL A 118 4.10 -18.27 15.72
CA VAL A 118 4.40 -19.71 15.69
C VAL A 118 5.44 -20.07 16.75
N MET A 119 6.49 -19.26 16.91
CA MET A 119 7.52 -19.46 17.94
C MET A 119 6.98 -19.36 19.36
N LEU A 120 5.94 -18.55 19.63
CA LEU A 120 5.33 -18.48 20.96
C LEU A 120 4.55 -19.76 21.30
N ILE A 121 3.92 -20.38 20.29
CA ILE A 121 3.09 -21.58 20.46
C ILE A 121 3.96 -22.86 20.45
N TRP A 122 5.08 -22.85 19.72
CA TRP A 122 5.90 -24.03 19.45
C TRP A 122 6.44 -24.74 20.71
N PRO A 123 7.03 -24.06 21.71
CA PRO A 123 7.49 -24.73 22.93
C PRO A 123 6.34 -25.38 23.72
N TYR A 124 5.17 -24.75 23.72
CA TYR A 124 3.98 -25.28 24.38
C TYR A 124 3.44 -26.53 23.67
N ALA A 125 3.39 -26.50 22.34
CA ALA A 125 3.02 -27.66 21.53
C ALA A 125 3.99 -28.84 21.71
N MET A 126 5.30 -28.57 21.74
CA MET A 126 6.33 -29.60 21.98
C MET A 126 6.23 -30.20 23.38
N PHE A 127 5.97 -29.38 24.41
CA PHE A 127 5.77 -29.86 25.78
C PHE A 127 4.59 -30.85 25.86
N HIS A 128 3.42 -30.49 25.34
CA HIS A 128 2.26 -31.40 25.33
C HIS A 128 2.45 -32.65 24.46
N ALA A 129 3.16 -32.53 23.33
CA ALA A 129 3.50 -33.70 22.51
C ALA A 129 4.37 -34.70 23.28
N THR A 130 5.31 -34.23 24.11
CA THR A 130 6.13 -35.12 24.94
C THR A 130 5.35 -35.76 26.10
N GLU A 131 4.40 -35.06 26.70
CA GLU A 131 3.55 -35.64 27.75
C GLU A 131 2.53 -36.65 27.17
N PHE A 132 1.98 -36.36 25.99
CA PHE A 132 1.13 -37.29 25.25
C PHE A 132 1.89 -38.56 24.84
N SER A 133 3.12 -38.45 24.32
CA SER A 133 3.91 -39.63 23.97
C SER A 133 4.26 -40.48 25.20
N LYS A 134 4.56 -39.87 26.36
CA LYS A 134 4.72 -40.60 27.63
C LYS A 134 3.44 -41.29 28.10
N PHE A 135 2.25 -40.80 27.77
CA PHE A 135 0.99 -41.46 28.11
C PHE A 135 0.72 -42.68 27.22
N PHE A 136 1.01 -42.60 25.92
CA PHE A 136 0.74 -43.69 24.96
C PHE A 136 1.83 -44.78 24.90
N PHE A 137 3.10 -44.43 25.11
CA PHE A 137 4.23 -45.38 25.07
C PHE A 137 4.60 -45.95 26.45
N LYS A 138 3.71 -45.82 27.44
CA LYS A 138 3.85 -46.41 28.78
C LYS A 138 2.90 -47.61 29.00
N ILE A 139 2.43 -48.21 27.90
CA ILE A 139 1.94 -49.59 27.78
C ILE A 139 3.06 -50.38 27.13
#